data_AF-A0A222C881-F1
#
_entry.id   AF-A0A222C881-F1
#
_cell.length_a   1.000
_cell.length_b   1.000
_cell.length_c   1.000
_cell.angle_alpha   90.00
_cell.angle_beta   90.00
_cell.angle_gamma   90.00
#
_symmetry.space_group_name_H-M   'P 1'
#
loop_
_entity.id
_entity.type
_entity.pdbx_description
1 polymer ?
#
loop_
_entity_poly.entity_id
_entity_poly.type
_entity_poly.pdbx_seq_one_letter_code
_entity_poly.pdbx_strand_id
1 'polypeptide(L)'
;RQPFGATIVILALLAGKWVTIWAAWWWWSNYPVNFVMPSTLLPSAIVLDCILLLTRNWTLTAVIGAWLFAILFYPTNWALFAYSHTPLVVDGTLLSWADY
;
A
#
# COMPACT_ATOMS: atom_id res chain seq x y z
N ARG A 1 -10.14 -7.58 -24.60
CA ARG A 1 -9.12 -7.96 -23.59
C ARG A 1 -9.01 -6.78 -22.64
N GLN A 2 -9.46 -6.94 -21.41
CA GLN A 2 -9.63 -5.83 -20.45
C GLN A 2 -8.34 -5.62 -19.63
N PRO A 3 -7.75 -4.40 -19.61
CA PRO A 3 -6.47 -4.12 -18.95
C PRO A 3 -6.65 -3.60 -17.51
N PHE A 4 -7.36 -4.36 -16.67
CA PHE A 4 -7.61 -3.95 -15.28
C PHE A 4 -7.56 -5.14 -14.30
N GLY A 5 -6.74 -6.14 -14.63
CA GLY A 5 -6.62 -7.35 -13.83
C GLY A 5 -5.92 -7.07 -12.50
N ALA A 6 -4.76 -6.41 -12.54
CA ALA A 6 -4.00 -6.10 -11.33
C ALA A 6 -4.73 -5.10 -10.43
N THR A 7 -5.30 -4.07 -11.03
CA THR A 7 -6.06 -3.02 -10.34
C THR A 7 -7.28 -3.56 -9.60
N ILE A 8 -8.09 -4.43 -10.20
CA ILE A 8 -9.25 -5.03 -9.52
C ILE A 8 -8.81 -5.89 -8.33
N VAL A 9 -7.76 -6.70 -8.48
CA VAL A 9 -7.25 -7.55 -7.40
C VAL A 9 -6.76 -6.71 -6.22
N ILE A 10 -6.00 -5.65 -6.50
CA ILE A 10 -5.48 -4.77 -5.45
C ILE A 10 -6.58 -3.94 -4.79
N LEU A 11 -7.60 -3.51 -5.54
CA LEU A 11 -8.78 -2.86 -4.96
C LEU A 11 -9.55 -3.81 -4.05
N ALA A 12 -9.76 -5.05 -4.46
CA ALA A 12 -10.44 -6.07 -3.64
C ALA A 12 -9.65 -6.37 -2.36
N LEU A 13 -8.32 -6.52 -2.45
CA LEU A 13 -7.44 -6.70 -1.29
C LEU A 13 -7.50 -5.50 -0.34
N LEU A 14 -7.42 -4.28 -0.88
CA LEU A 14 -7.45 -3.05 -0.09
C LEU A 14 -8.80 -2.89 0.61
N ALA A 15 -9.90 -3.13 -0.09
CA ALA A 15 -11.24 -3.13 0.50
C ALA A 15 -11.36 -4.16 1.62
N GLY A 16 -10.90 -5.39 1.40
CA GLY A 16 -10.87 -6.44 2.42
C GLY A 16 -10.08 -6.03 3.66
N LYS A 17 -8.88 -5.44 3.48
CA LYS A 17 -8.09 -4.93 4.60
C LYS A 17 -8.80 -3.84 5.39
N TRP A 18 -9.42 -2.87 4.70
CA TRP A 18 -10.18 -1.82 5.37
C TRP A 18 -11.37 -2.36 6.16
N VAL A 19 -12.07 -3.37 5.64
CA VAL A 19 -13.15 -4.04 6.38
C VAL A 19 -12.60 -4.66 7.67
N THR A 20 -11.46 -5.35 7.62
CA THR A 20 -10.82 -5.92 8.82
C THR A 20 -10.40 -4.84 9.83
N ILE A 21 -9.87 -3.71 9.34
CA ILE A 21 -9.48 -2.57 10.20
C ILE A 21 -10.68 -2.02 10.96
N TRP A 22 -11.79 -1.76 10.28
CA TRP A 22 -12.96 -1.21 10.94
C TRP A 22 -13.65 -2.23 11.86
N ALA A 23 -13.85 -3.46 11.38
CA ALA A 23 -14.63 -4.47 12.10
C ALA A 23 -13.86 -5.14 13.25
N ALA A 24 -12.59 -5.52 13.04
CA ALA A 24 -11.84 -6.30 14.02
C ALA A 24 -10.89 -5.43 14.85
N TRP A 25 -10.12 -4.55 14.21
CA TRP A 25 -9.10 -3.78 14.92
C TRP A 25 -9.68 -2.62 15.69
N TRP A 26 -10.50 -1.79 15.04
CA TRP A 26 -11.11 -0.63 15.68
C TRP A 26 -12.32 -1.00 16.54
N TRP A 27 -13.35 -1.63 15.96
CA TRP A 27 -14.61 -1.91 16.67
C TRP A 27 -14.47 -2.97 17.77
N TRP A 28 -13.86 -4.12 17.47
CA TRP A 28 -13.75 -5.22 18.42
C TRP A 28 -12.59 -5.04 19.41
N SER A 29 -11.43 -4.59 18.91
CA SER A 29 -10.18 -4.60 19.68
C SER A 29 -9.68 -3.22 20.11
N ASN A 30 -10.40 -2.14 19.78
CA ASN A 30 -10.10 -0.76 20.17
C ASN A 30 -8.69 -0.25 19.79
N TYR A 31 -8.10 -0.77 18.71
CA TYR A 31 -6.85 -0.24 18.18
C TYR A 31 -7.10 1.07 17.40
N PRO A 32 -6.21 2.07 17.53
CA PRO A 32 -6.25 3.28 16.71
C PRO A 32 -6.11 2.95 15.21
N VAL A 33 -6.96 3.54 14.36
CA VAL A 33 -6.97 3.25 12.91
C VAL A 33 -5.68 3.64 12.22
N ASN A 34 -5.04 4.73 12.67
CA ASN A 34 -3.74 5.18 12.17
C ASN A 34 -2.60 4.19 12.47
N PHE A 35 -2.71 3.38 13.52
CA PHE A 35 -1.72 2.36 13.88
C PHE A 35 -1.83 1.10 13.00
N VAL A 36 -3.06 0.71 12.62
CA VAL A 36 -3.32 -0.49 11.82
C VAL A 36 -3.59 -0.21 10.33
N MET A 37 -3.35 1.03 9.88
CA MET A 37 -3.66 1.49 8.52
C MET A 37 -2.95 0.61 7.47
N PRO A 38 -3.62 0.23 6.36
CA PRO A 38 -3.02 -0.68 5.40
C PRO A 38 -2.15 0.09 4.42
N SER A 39 -1.08 -0.54 3.96
CA SER A 39 -0.32 -0.08 2.80
C SER A 39 -1.18 -0.10 1.53
N THR A 40 -0.92 0.80 0.59
CA THR A 40 -1.53 0.78 -0.74
C THR A 40 -0.56 0.28 -1.82
N LEU A 41 -1.10 -0.48 -2.77
CA LEU A 41 -0.40 -0.96 -3.97
C LEU A 41 -1.06 -0.43 -5.25
N LEU A 42 -1.99 0.52 -5.11
CA LEU A 42 -2.85 0.94 -6.20
C LEU A 42 -2.06 1.55 -7.39
N PRO A 43 -1.10 2.48 -7.19
CA PRO A 43 -0.29 3.00 -8.29
C PRO A 43 0.57 1.92 -8.96
N SER A 44 1.15 1.01 -8.18
CA SER A 44 1.91 -0.14 -8.71
C SER A 44 1.04 -1.01 -9.62
N ALA A 45 -0.20 -1.28 -9.21
CA ALA A 45 -1.16 -2.07 -9.96
C ALA A 45 -1.58 -1.40 -11.28
N ILE A 46 -1.84 -0.08 -11.24
CA ILE A 46 -2.17 0.71 -12.43
C ILE A 46 -1.02 0.63 -13.45
N VAL A 47 0.22 0.82 -13.00
CA VAL A 47 1.39 0.77 -13.89
C VAL A 47 1.57 -0.63 -14.50
N LEU A 48 1.36 -1.70 -13.73
CA LEU A 48 1.43 -3.07 -14.23
C LEU A 48 0.39 -3.34 -15.34
N ASP A 49 -0.85 -2.91 -15.11
CA ASP A 49 -1.93 -3.01 -16.10
C ASP A 49 -1.65 -2.15 -17.35
N CYS A 50 -1.11 -0.93 -17.18
CA CYS A 50 -0.69 -0.05 -18.28
C CYS A 50 0.42 -0.69 -19.14
N ILE A 51 1.42 -1.33 -18.54
CA ILE A 51 2.50 -1.99 -19.28
C ILE A 51 1.95 -3.15 -20.09
N LEU A 52 1.07 -3.97 -19.51
CA LEU A 52 0.43 -5.07 -20.23
C LEU A 52 -0.47 -4.56 -21.37
N LEU A 53 -1.18 -3.45 -21.15
CA LEU A 53 -2.02 -2.82 -22.18
C LEU A 53 -1.21 -2.30 -23.37
N LEU A 54 -0.11 -1.60 -23.09
CA LEU A 54 0.72 -0.95 -24.11
C LEU A 54 1.58 -1.96 -24.88
N THR A 55 2.23 -2.89 -24.18
CA THR A 55 3.15 -3.85 -24.81
C THR A 55 2.43 -5.09 -25.37
N ARG A 56 1.25 -5.43 -24.82
CA ARG A 56 0.50 -6.65 -25.12
C ARG A 56 1.34 -7.93 -25.00
N ASN A 57 2.40 -7.89 -24.20
CA ASN A 57 3.36 -8.99 -24.07
C ASN A 57 3.60 -9.32 -22.59
N TRP A 58 3.24 -10.56 -22.22
CA TRP A 58 3.34 -11.04 -20.84
C TRP A 58 4.80 -11.12 -20.35
N THR A 59 5.78 -11.40 -21.22
CA THR A 59 7.19 -11.48 -20.80
C THR A 59 7.74 -10.10 -20.44
N LEU A 60 7.40 -9.06 -21.22
CA LEU A 60 7.77 -7.68 -20.91
C LEU A 60 7.08 -7.18 -19.64
N THR A 61 5.80 -7.51 -19.44
CA THR A 61 5.10 -7.21 -18.18
C THR A 61 5.74 -7.92 -16.99
N ALA A 62 6.15 -9.18 -17.14
CA ALA A 62 6.79 -9.93 -16.06
C ALA A 62 8.16 -9.35 -15.68
N VAL A 63 8.94 -8.87 -16.65
CA VAL A 63 10.23 -8.24 -16.38
C VAL A 63 10.01 -6.80 -15.91
N ILE A 64 9.62 -5.89 -16.80
CA ILE A 64 9.59 -4.46 -16.54
C ILE A 64 8.47 -4.11 -15.54
N GLY A 65 7.30 -4.72 -15.72
CA GLY A 65 6.14 -4.45 -14.87
C GLY A 65 6.36 -4.89 -13.43
N ALA A 66 6.96 -6.06 -13.19
CA ALA A 66 7.25 -6.50 -11.82
C ALA A 66 8.28 -5.59 -11.12
N TRP A 67 9.34 -5.17 -11.82
CA TRP A 67 10.33 -4.23 -11.28
C TRP A 67 9.69 -2.88 -10.93
N LEU A 68 8.90 -2.31 -11.85
CA LEU A 68 8.21 -1.04 -11.59
C LEU A 68 7.16 -1.18 -10.50
N PHE A 69 6.46 -2.31 -10.42
CA PHE A 69 5.50 -2.59 -9.35
C PHE A 69 6.17 -2.53 -7.97
N ALA A 70 7.35 -3.15 -7.83
CA ALA A 70 8.12 -3.15 -6.59
C ALA A 70 8.70 -1.76 -6.26
N ILE A 71 9.29 -1.06 -7.25
CA ILE A 71 9.89 0.26 -7.05
C ILE A 71 8.85 1.28 -6.59
N LEU A 72 7.65 1.23 -7.15
CA LEU A 72 6.58 2.17 -6.82
C LEU A 72 5.95 1.96 -5.44
N PHE A 73 6.23 0.82 -4.79
CA PHE A 73 5.66 0.52 -3.48
C PHE A 73 6.05 1.55 -2.42
N TYR A 74 7.35 1.80 -2.24
CA TYR A 74 7.82 2.69 -1.17
C TYR A 74 7.43 4.16 -1.38
N PRO A 75 7.66 4.78 -2.56
CA PRO A 75 7.27 6.17 -2.79
C PRO A 75 5.77 6.41 -2.61
N THR A 76 4.93 5.45 -3.01
CA THR A 76 3.49 5.55 -2.82
C THR A 76 3.12 5.55 -1.34
N ASN A 77 3.68 4.61 -0.57
CA ASN A 77 3.35 4.47 0.84
C ASN A 77 3.98 5.58 1.70
N TRP A 78 5.10 6.14 1.27
CA TRP A 78 5.72 7.29 1.93
C TRP A 78 4.75 8.47 2.06
N ALA A 79 3.95 8.77 1.03
CA ALA A 79 2.96 9.84 1.11
C ALA A 79 1.87 9.62 2.19
N LEU A 80 1.63 8.36 2.59
CA LEU A 80 0.68 8.00 3.64
C LEU A 80 1.34 7.98 5.03
N PHE A 81 2.56 7.44 5.12
CA PHE A 81 3.22 7.14 6.40
C PHE A 81 4.34 8.12 6.79
N ALA A 82 4.72 9.10 5.96
CA ALA A 82 5.79 10.04 6.29
C ALA A 82 5.57 10.75 7.64
N TYR A 83 4.33 11.05 8.00
CA TYR A 83 3.98 11.65 9.30
C TYR A 83 4.46 10.80 10.49
N SER A 84 4.34 9.46 10.41
CA SER A 84 4.71 8.58 11.52
C SER A 84 6.22 8.50 11.75
N HIS A 85 7.03 8.98 10.79
CA HIS A 85 8.48 9.06 10.91
C HIS A 85 8.97 10.38 11.54
N THR A 86 8.07 11.28 11.93
CA THR A 86 8.49 12.51 12.62
C THR A 86 8.94 12.21 14.06
N PRO A 87 9.99 12.88 14.57
CA PRO A 87 10.55 12.58 15.87
C PRO A 87 9.70 13.13 17.02
N LEU A 88 9.65 12.40 18.12
CA LEU A 88 9.20 12.88 19.44
C LEU A 88 10.15 12.41 20.54
N VAL A 89 10.12 13.10 21.68
CA VAL A 89 10.92 12.72 22.86
C VAL A 89 9.98 12.31 23.98
N VAL A 90 10.15 11.09 24.47
CA VAL A 90 9.35 10.49 25.55
C VAL A 90 10.31 10.03 26.64
N ASP A 91 10.14 10.54 27.86
CA ASP A 91 10.99 10.24 29.02
C ASP A 91 12.51 10.35 28.73
N GLY A 92 12.89 11.31 27.88
CA GLY A 92 14.28 11.56 27.49
C GLY A 92 14.82 10.66 26.37
N THR A 93 13.99 9.76 25.83
CA THR A 93 14.33 8.91 24.68
C THR A 93 13.75 9.46 23.38
N LEU A 94 14.52 9.41 22.28
CA LEU A 94 14.06 9.81 20.96
C LEU A 94 13.32 8.64 20.29
N LEU A 95 12.05 8.85 19.95
CA LEU A 95 11.18 7.90 19.27
C LEU A 95 10.61 8.52 18.00
N SER A 96 10.15 7.69 17.06
CA SER A 96 9.21 8.14 16.03
C SER A 96 7.76 7.95 16.48
N TRP A 97 6.80 8.64 15.88
CA TRP A 97 5.37 8.38 16.15
C TRP A 97 4.92 6.97 15.79
N ALA A 98 5.69 6.24 14.98
CA ALA A 98 5.44 4.83 14.71
C ALA A 98 5.86 3.93 15.87
N ASP A 99 6.85 4.35 16.66
CA ASP A 99 7.38 3.57 17.80
C ASP A 99 6.64 3.85 19.11
N TYR A 100 6.09 5.05 19.26
CA TYR A 100 5.31 5.49 20.41
C TYR A 100 3.87 4.97 20.39
#